data_AF-A0AAU3Z364-F1
#
_entry.id   AF-A0AAU3Z364-F1
#
_cell.length_a   1.000
_cell.length_b   1.000
_cell.length_c   1.000
_cell.angle_alpha   90.00
_cell.angle_beta   90.00
_cell.angle_gamma   90.00
#
_symmetry.space_group_name_H-M   'P 1'
#
loop_
_entity.id
_entity.type
_entity.pdbx_description
1 polymer ?
#
loop_
_entity_poly.entity_id
_entity_poly.type
_entity_poly.pdbx_seq_one_letter_code
_entity_poly.pdbx_strand_id
1 'polypeptide(L)'
;MQTRRSLAAVLLSAVAVLLPLGACGTQRVGAGAPTTTEAPHWQTFAPFRVTAARLSDSGRALSVDAEVPGKGKTCARELKAVVTSTSERTVWVQVTFSALTGDPHADCSKTATGTAKVRLPSALGHRELSVDNDTTFTADDADLPDLRLCGDRGCHPAPTGCTPASYDQAVAALDVPNHTSRGEEHCDGKWLVFDVSSRMGPACAEGEAPGCGASLGDRWFFRAEKSGWVPLARGTKAGCTDVHRIEPAFPAALCAGLPALRSSN
;
A
#
# COMPACT_ATOMS: atom_id res chain seq x y z
N MET A 1 -48.12 4.76 -10.95
CA MET A 1 -49.27 3.84 -11.10
C MET A 1 -50.03 3.84 -9.78
N GLN A 2 -51.16 4.52 -9.75
CA GLN A 2 -51.96 4.74 -8.55
C GLN A 2 -53.42 4.47 -8.92
N THR A 3 -53.97 3.40 -8.37
CA THR A 3 -55.42 3.19 -8.28
C THR A 3 -55.68 2.41 -7.00
N ARG A 4 -56.20 3.13 -6.00
CA ARG A 4 -56.88 2.56 -4.83
C ARG A 4 -58.33 2.26 -5.23
N ARG A 5 -58.89 1.14 -4.79
CA ARG A 5 -60.11 1.12 -3.94
C ARG A 5 -60.51 -0.28 -3.48
N SER A 6 -60.49 -0.39 -2.16
CA SER A 6 -61.09 -1.27 -1.16
C SER A 6 -62.43 -1.96 -1.45
N LEU A 7 -62.62 -3.13 -0.81
CA LEU A 7 -63.84 -3.67 -0.18
C LEU A 7 -63.36 -4.65 0.93
N ALA A 8 -63.36 -4.34 2.22
CA ALA A 8 -64.47 -4.32 3.21
C ALA A 8 -65.06 -5.71 3.55
N ALA A 9 -64.81 -6.21 4.77
CA ALA A 9 -65.81 -6.78 5.67
C ALA A 9 -65.23 -7.09 7.07
N VAL A 10 -66.05 -6.80 8.07
CA VAL A 10 -65.82 -6.77 9.52
C VAL A 10 -66.18 -8.12 10.15
N LEU A 11 -65.58 -8.49 11.30
CA LEU A 11 -66.32 -9.05 12.44
C LEU A 11 -65.47 -9.06 13.74
N LEU A 12 -66.06 -8.44 14.75
CA LEU A 12 -65.62 -8.31 16.14
C LEU A 12 -65.63 -9.67 16.87
N SER A 13 -64.77 -9.81 17.89
CA SER A 13 -65.18 -10.27 19.23
C SER A 13 -64.09 -9.97 20.27
N ALA A 14 -64.54 -9.60 21.46
CA ALA A 14 -63.81 -8.88 22.49
C ALA A 14 -63.50 -9.74 23.74
N VAL A 15 -62.80 -9.09 24.68
CA VAL A 15 -62.75 -9.35 26.14
C VAL A 15 -61.60 -10.25 26.63
N ALA A 16 -60.60 -9.65 27.28
CA ALA A 16 -60.50 -9.63 28.76
C ALA A 16 -59.13 -9.07 29.19
N VAL A 17 -59.16 -7.89 29.80
CA VAL A 17 -58.03 -7.30 30.54
C VAL A 17 -57.92 -8.00 31.89
N LEU A 18 -56.76 -8.59 32.18
CA LEU A 18 -56.36 -8.98 33.54
C LEU A 18 -54.90 -8.58 33.77
N LEU A 19 -54.73 -7.41 34.39
CA LEU A 19 -53.52 -7.02 35.11
C LEU A 19 -53.64 -7.49 36.56
N PRO A 20 -52.63 -8.17 37.09
CA PRO A 20 -52.20 -7.90 38.46
C PRO A 20 -50.71 -7.54 38.52
N LEU A 21 -50.48 -6.29 38.92
CA LEU A 21 -49.54 -5.82 39.92
C LEU A 21 -48.36 -6.74 40.31
N GLY A 22 -47.16 -6.31 39.91
CA GLY A 22 -46.03 -6.06 40.82
C GLY A 22 -45.61 -7.16 41.80
N ALA A 23 -44.60 -7.93 41.39
CA ALA A 23 -43.61 -8.49 42.30
C ALA A 23 -42.21 -8.23 41.73
N CYS A 24 -41.39 -7.49 42.50
CA CYS A 24 -39.97 -7.28 42.26
C CYS A 24 -39.23 -8.63 42.31
N GLY A 25 -39.07 -9.28 41.17
CA GLY A 25 -38.13 -10.39 41.00
C GLY A 25 -36.73 -9.83 40.81
N THR A 26 -35.87 -10.04 41.79
CA THR A 26 -34.43 -9.79 41.67
C THR A 26 -33.87 -10.62 40.52
N GLN A 27 -33.61 -9.98 39.37
CA GLN A 27 -32.70 -10.53 38.37
C GLN A 27 -31.34 -10.71 39.06
N ARG A 28 -31.08 -11.92 39.55
CA ARG A 28 -29.70 -12.38 39.69
C ARG A 28 -29.13 -12.31 38.29
N VAL A 29 -28.20 -11.36 38.11
CA VAL A 29 -27.27 -11.32 36.98
C VAL A 29 -26.78 -12.75 36.83
N GLY A 30 -27.26 -13.42 35.78
CA GLY A 30 -26.79 -14.74 35.42
C GLY A 30 -25.28 -14.64 35.34
N ALA A 31 -24.61 -15.56 36.03
CA ALA A 31 -23.18 -15.78 35.88
C ALA A 31 -22.82 -15.60 34.41
N GLY A 32 -21.85 -14.72 34.14
CA GLY A 32 -21.38 -14.48 32.79
C GLY A 32 -21.23 -15.83 32.08
N ALA A 33 -21.77 -15.91 30.87
CA ALA A 33 -21.58 -17.07 30.01
C ALA A 33 -20.11 -17.48 30.13
N PRO A 34 -19.80 -18.77 30.37
CA PRO A 34 -18.42 -19.19 30.45
C PRO A 34 -17.76 -18.71 29.17
N THR A 35 -16.85 -17.74 29.30
CA THR A 35 -15.96 -17.38 28.22
C THR A 35 -15.18 -18.67 28.02
N THR A 36 -15.60 -19.45 27.04
CA THR A 36 -14.92 -20.67 26.68
C THR A 36 -13.66 -20.16 26.02
N THR A 37 -12.62 -19.93 26.82
CA THR A 37 -11.29 -19.67 26.31
C THR A 37 -10.94 -20.93 25.54
N GLU A 38 -11.10 -20.86 24.23
CA GLU A 38 -10.76 -21.95 23.34
C GLU A 38 -9.32 -22.37 23.62
N ALA A 39 -9.10 -23.67 23.78
CA ALA A 39 -7.76 -24.16 24.05
C ALA A 39 -6.82 -23.75 22.91
N PRO A 40 -5.59 -23.29 23.22
CA PRO A 40 -4.61 -22.95 22.20
C PRO A 40 -4.44 -24.11 21.22
N HIS A 41 -4.63 -23.81 19.94
CA HIS A 41 -4.47 -24.78 18.86
C HIS A 41 -3.61 -24.18 17.76
N TRP A 42 -2.98 -25.04 16.95
CA TRP A 42 -2.13 -24.57 15.87
C TRP A 42 -2.99 -24.12 14.69
N GLN A 43 -2.78 -22.88 14.26
CA GLN A 43 -3.42 -22.28 13.10
C GLN A 43 -2.37 -21.77 12.13
N THR A 44 -2.72 -21.72 10.85
CA THR A 44 -1.85 -21.21 9.78
C THR A 44 -2.02 -19.70 9.59
N PHE A 45 -0.92 -18.98 9.47
CA PHE A 45 -0.86 -17.54 9.30
C PHE A 45 0.10 -17.17 8.15
N ALA A 46 -0.11 -15.99 7.56
CA ALA A 46 0.87 -15.34 6.70
C ALA A 46 1.99 -14.73 7.55
N PRO A 47 3.24 -14.65 7.06
CA PRO A 47 4.32 -13.98 7.77
C PRO A 47 4.01 -12.49 7.99
N PHE A 48 4.72 -11.87 8.93
CA PHE A 48 4.60 -10.42 9.17
C PHE A 48 5.10 -9.59 8.00
N ARG A 49 6.14 -10.09 7.32
CA ARG A 49 6.78 -9.46 6.17
C ARG A 49 7.58 -10.50 5.40
N VAL A 50 7.65 -10.36 4.09
CA VAL A 50 8.64 -11.03 3.24
C VAL A 50 9.78 -10.05 2.99
N THR A 51 11.02 -10.45 3.27
CA THR A 51 12.16 -9.53 3.29
C THR A 51 13.16 -9.76 2.17
N ALA A 52 13.27 -10.99 1.66
CA ALA A 52 14.16 -11.31 0.55
C ALA A 52 13.68 -12.54 -0.22
N ALA A 53 14.08 -12.63 -1.48
CA ALA A 53 13.93 -13.83 -2.29
C ALA A 53 15.23 -14.10 -3.06
N ARG A 54 15.63 -15.37 -3.15
CA ARG A 54 16.88 -15.79 -3.83
C ARG A 54 16.60 -16.90 -4.82
N LEU A 55 17.14 -16.77 -6.02
CA LEU A 55 17.11 -17.78 -7.06
C LEU A 55 18.34 -18.70 -7.00
N SER A 56 18.10 -19.97 -7.27
CA SER A 56 19.13 -20.99 -7.42
C SER A 56 18.65 -22.05 -8.41
N ASP A 57 19.52 -23.02 -8.70
CA ASP A 57 19.26 -24.16 -9.58
C ASP A 57 18.59 -23.75 -10.91
N SER A 58 19.39 -23.13 -11.78
CA SER A 58 18.95 -22.76 -13.13
C SER A 58 17.70 -21.86 -13.14
N GLY A 59 17.48 -21.10 -12.07
CA GLY A 59 16.33 -20.20 -11.91
C GLY A 59 15.02 -20.88 -11.49
N ARG A 60 15.05 -22.14 -11.03
CA ARG A 60 13.84 -22.89 -10.63
C ARG A 60 13.70 -23.09 -9.13
N ALA A 61 14.76 -22.98 -8.34
CA ALA A 61 14.67 -23.10 -6.90
C ALA A 61 14.69 -21.72 -6.25
N LEU A 62 13.67 -21.41 -5.47
CA LEU A 62 13.55 -20.17 -4.72
C LEU A 62 13.75 -20.44 -3.22
N SER A 63 14.45 -19.54 -2.56
CA SER A 63 14.42 -19.38 -1.10
C SER A 63 13.82 -18.02 -0.79
N VAL A 64 12.82 -17.96 0.08
CA VAL A 64 12.11 -16.74 0.48
C VAL A 64 12.30 -16.55 1.97
N ASP A 65 12.87 -15.41 2.36
CA ASP A 65 13.03 -15.03 3.76
C ASP A 65 11.81 -14.24 4.22
N ALA A 66 11.27 -14.62 5.36
CA ALA A 66 10.07 -14.02 5.94
C ALA A 66 10.22 -13.84 7.45
N GLU A 67 9.60 -12.78 7.98
CA GLU A 67 9.53 -12.51 9.41
C GLU A 67 8.36 -13.24 10.05
N VAL A 68 8.65 -14.02 11.09
CA VAL A 68 7.70 -14.83 11.85
C VAL A 68 7.88 -14.59 13.36
N PRO A 69 6.94 -15.03 14.22
CA PRO A 69 7.10 -14.95 15.67
C PRO A 69 8.29 -15.76 16.19
N GLY A 70 9.14 -15.12 16.98
CA GLY A 70 10.12 -15.67 17.91
C GLY A 70 11.20 -16.60 17.35
N LYS A 71 12.21 -16.90 18.18
CA LYS A 71 13.12 -18.02 17.95
C LYS A 71 12.73 -19.16 18.88
N GLY A 72 12.09 -20.19 18.34
CA GLY A 72 11.71 -21.39 19.09
C GLY A 72 10.66 -22.21 18.34
N LYS A 73 10.75 -23.55 18.38
CA LYS A 73 9.82 -24.45 17.68
C LYS A 73 8.37 -24.33 18.16
N THR A 74 8.15 -23.62 19.26
CA THR A 74 6.86 -23.35 19.89
C THR A 74 6.21 -22.04 19.40
N CYS A 75 6.96 -21.12 18.80
CA CYS A 75 6.44 -19.82 18.35
C CYS A 75 5.95 -19.86 16.91
N ALA A 76 6.75 -20.47 16.03
CA ALA A 76 6.40 -20.68 14.64
C ALA A 76 6.94 -22.04 14.19
N ARG A 77 6.14 -22.77 13.43
CA ARG A 77 6.55 -24.03 12.81
C ARG A 77 6.03 -24.13 11.39
N GLU A 78 6.54 -25.10 10.65
CA GLU A 78 6.05 -25.43 9.30
C GLU A 78 6.06 -24.24 8.33
N LEU A 79 7.03 -23.33 8.47
CA LEU A 79 7.24 -22.25 7.50
C LEU A 79 7.49 -22.86 6.11
N LYS A 80 6.58 -22.59 5.17
CA LYS A 80 6.59 -23.16 3.82
C LYS A 80 6.17 -22.13 2.79
N ALA A 81 6.65 -22.33 1.57
CA ALA A 81 6.30 -21.54 0.40
C ALA A 81 5.70 -22.48 -0.66
N VAL A 82 4.61 -22.06 -1.29
CA VAL A 82 3.92 -22.84 -2.34
C VAL A 82 3.62 -21.95 -3.53
N VAL A 83 3.83 -22.45 -4.75
CA VAL A 83 3.36 -21.76 -5.96
C VAL A 83 1.84 -21.90 -6.01
N THR A 84 1.12 -20.79 -6.03
CA THR A 84 -0.34 -20.77 -6.07
C THR A 84 -0.87 -20.61 -7.50
N SER A 85 -0.18 -19.84 -8.33
CA SER A 85 -0.52 -19.67 -9.73
C SER A 85 0.67 -19.17 -10.55
N THR A 86 0.56 -19.25 -11.88
CA THR A 86 1.55 -18.73 -12.82
C THR A 86 0.87 -18.11 -14.02
N SER A 87 1.48 -17.06 -14.57
CA SER A 87 1.14 -16.48 -15.86
C SER A 87 2.41 -16.29 -16.70
N GLU A 88 2.25 -15.70 -17.88
CA GLU A 88 3.37 -15.31 -18.73
C GLU A 88 4.26 -14.23 -18.09
N ARG A 89 3.73 -13.44 -17.14
CA ARG A 89 4.45 -12.31 -16.52
C ARG A 89 4.79 -12.50 -15.05
N THR A 90 4.05 -13.33 -14.33
CA THR A 90 4.16 -13.40 -12.88
C THR A 90 4.02 -14.83 -12.39
N VAL A 91 4.80 -15.16 -11.36
CA VAL A 91 4.66 -16.38 -10.57
C VAL A 91 4.22 -15.96 -9.17
N TRP A 92 3.08 -16.48 -8.72
CA TRP A 92 2.58 -16.21 -7.38
C TRP A 92 2.99 -17.31 -6.42
N VAL A 93 3.58 -16.91 -5.30
CA VAL A 93 3.98 -17.78 -4.21
C VAL A 93 3.28 -17.33 -2.94
N GLN A 94 2.74 -18.27 -2.19
CA GLN A 94 2.21 -18.01 -0.86
C GLN A 94 3.16 -18.57 0.19
N VAL A 95 3.51 -17.75 1.18
CA VAL A 95 4.31 -18.14 2.34
C VAL A 95 3.39 -18.24 3.56
N THR A 96 3.52 -19.34 4.29
CA THR A 96 2.72 -19.58 5.49
C THR A 96 3.55 -20.24 6.57
N PHE A 97 3.20 -19.97 7.82
CA PHE A 97 3.70 -20.70 8.98
C PHE A 97 2.53 -21.05 9.91
N SER A 98 2.76 -21.94 10.87
CA SER A 98 1.80 -22.23 11.93
C SER A 98 2.24 -21.67 13.27
N ALA A 99 1.31 -21.07 14.02
CA ALA A 99 1.47 -20.63 15.40
C ALA A 99 0.29 -21.09 16.26
N LEU A 100 0.49 -21.13 17.57
CA LEU A 100 -0.60 -21.35 18.53
C LEU A 100 -1.53 -20.13 18.57
N THR A 101 -2.83 -20.37 18.59
CA THR A 101 -3.85 -19.35 18.85
C THR A 101 -3.84 -18.93 20.32
N GLY A 102 -4.30 -17.71 20.60
CA GLY A 102 -4.30 -17.11 21.92
C GLY A 102 -3.10 -16.21 22.19
N ASP A 103 -2.85 -15.89 23.46
CA ASP A 103 -1.78 -14.98 23.85
C ASP A 103 -0.41 -15.62 23.57
N PRO A 104 0.46 -14.95 22.81
CA PRO A 104 1.79 -15.46 22.53
C PRO A 104 2.60 -15.56 23.83
N HIS A 105 3.34 -16.65 23.98
CA HIS A 105 4.30 -16.78 25.06
C HIS A 105 5.35 -15.66 24.95
N ALA A 106 5.91 -15.24 26.09
CA ALA A 106 6.75 -14.02 26.14
C ALA A 106 7.97 -14.07 25.20
N ASP A 107 8.50 -15.25 24.89
CA ASP A 107 9.58 -15.51 23.93
C ASP A 107 9.16 -15.38 22.45
N CYS A 108 7.86 -15.46 22.16
CA CYS A 108 7.27 -15.29 20.83
C CYS A 108 6.91 -13.83 20.51
N SER A 109 7.12 -12.91 21.46
CA SER A 109 6.81 -11.47 21.29
C SER A 109 7.75 -10.74 20.33
N LYS A 110 8.96 -11.27 20.10
CA LYS A 110 9.94 -10.72 19.15
C LYS A 110 9.78 -11.40 17.79
N THR A 111 10.23 -10.78 16.71
CA THR A 111 10.27 -11.42 15.39
C THR A 111 11.58 -12.16 15.15
N ALA A 112 11.55 -13.14 14.25
CA ALA A 112 12.71 -13.82 13.71
C ALA A 112 12.55 -14.03 12.21
N THR A 113 13.67 -14.06 11.50
CA THR A 113 13.69 -14.44 10.09
C THR A 113 13.70 -15.96 9.95
N GLY A 114 12.78 -16.50 9.16
CA GLY A 114 12.79 -17.87 8.67
C GLY A 114 12.86 -17.92 7.15
N THR A 115 13.41 -19.00 6.60
CA THR A 115 13.54 -19.19 5.15
C THR A 115 12.65 -20.34 4.69
N ALA A 116 11.72 -20.05 3.79
CA ALA A 116 10.91 -21.04 3.08
C ALA A 116 11.55 -21.37 1.73
N LYS A 117 11.50 -22.64 1.30
CA LYS A 117 11.96 -23.04 -0.03
C LYS A 117 10.79 -23.48 -0.89
N VAL A 118 10.84 -23.13 -2.18
CA VAL A 118 9.84 -23.55 -3.16
C VAL A 118 10.52 -23.81 -4.51
N ARG A 119 10.00 -24.79 -5.25
CA ARG A 119 10.45 -25.08 -6.61
C ARG A 119 9.41 -24.60 -7.61
N LEU A 120 9.86 -23.79 -8.57
CA LEU A 120 9.04 -23.28 -9.65
C LEU A 120 8.80 -24.34 -10.72
N PRO A 121 7.60 -24.35 -11.35
CA PRO A 121 7.30 -25.28 -12.45
C PRO A 121 8.23 -25.06 -13.65
N SER A 122 8.62 -23.81 -13.93
CA SER A 122 9.61 -23.41 -14.94
C SER A 122 10.54 -22.33 -14.38
N ALA A 123 11.68 -22.09 -15.03
CA ALA A 123 12.64 -21.08 -14.57
C ALA A 123 11.99 -19.69 -14.52
N LEU A 124 12.29 -18.88 -13.49
CA LEU A 124 11.62 -17.57 -13.30
C LEU A 124 11.74 -16.70 -14.56
N GLY A 125 12.94 -16.57 -15.13
CA GLY A 125 13.20 -15.74 -16.31
C GLY A 125 12.89 -14.27 -16.01
N HIS A 126 12.26 -13.59 -16.98
CA HIS A 126 11.80 -12.19 -16.86
C HIS A 126 10.50 -12.03 -16.09
N ARG A 127 9.96 -13.11 -15.52
CA ARG A 127 8.71 -13.04 -14.76
C ARG A 127 8.97 -12.47 -13.39
N GLU A 128 8.02 -11.68 -12.93
CA GLU A 128 7.98 -11.18 -11.57
C GLU A 128 7.59 -12.31 -10.60
N LEU A 129 8.19 -12.32 -9.42
CA LEU A 129 7.80 -13.18 -8.32
C LEU A 129 6.94 -12.37 -7.35
N SER A 130 5.65 -12.64 -7.30
CA SER A 130 4.74 -12.04 -6.32
C SER A 130 4.58 -12.97 -5.13
N VAL A 131 4.88 -12.50 -3.93
CA VAL A 131 4.77 -13.27 -2.68
C VAL A 131 3.66 -12.68 -1.82
N ASP A 132 2.70 -13.53 -1.45
CA ASP A 132 1.51 -13.18 -0.65
C ASP A 132 0.66 -12.03 -1.22
N ASN A 133 0.84 -11.69 -2.50
CA ASN A 133 0.25 -10.56 -3.23
C ASN A 133 0.69 -9.15 -2.76
N ASP A 134 1.57 -9.06 -1.78
CA ASP A 134 1.99 -7.77 -1.19
C ASP A 134 3.44 -7.40 -1.55
N THR A 135 4.29 -8.39 -1.79
CA THR A 135 5.73 -8.16 -2.05
C THR A 135 6.11 -8.76 -3.39
N THR A 136 6.63 -7.94 -4.30
CA THR A 136 7.01 -8.39 -5.64
C THR A 136 8.51 -8.26 -5.86
N PHE A 137 9.13 -9.27 -6.45
CA PHE A 137 10.55 -9.32 -6.78
C PHE A 137 10.75 -9.55 -8.28
N THR A 138 11.91 -9.17 -8.80
CA THR A 138 12.32 -9.45 -10.18
C THR A 138 13.79 -9.88 -10.25
N ALA A 139 14.11 -10.69 -11.25
CA ALA A 139 15.49 -11.03 -11.61
C ALA A 139 16.12 -9.97 -12.54
N ASP A 140 15.31 -9.12 -13.15
CA ASP A 140 15.80 -8.09 -14.07
C ASP A 140 16.56 -6.98 -13.32
N ASP A 141 17.78 -6.71 -13.78
CA ASP A 141 18.77 -5.83 -13.12
C ASP A 141 19.09 -6.22 -11.66
N ALA A 142 18.96 -7.51 -11.29
CA ALA A 142 19.29 -8.01 -9.97
C ALA A 142 20.71 -8.62 -9.91
N ASP A 143 21.39 -8.43 -8.77
CA ASP A 143 22.66 -9.09 -8.47
C ASP A 143 22.39 -10.51 -7.96
N LEU A 144 22.22 -11.45 -8.89
CA LEU A 144 21.90 -12.85 -8.56
C LEU A 144 22.95 -13.49 -7.63
N PRO A 145 22.53 -14.36 -6.67
CA PRO A 145 21.23 -15.02 -6.59
C PRO A 145 20.11 -14.20 -5.95
N ASP A 146 20.41 -13.05 -5.35
CA ASP A 146 19.41 -12.22 -4.69
C ASP A 146 18.51 -11.53 -5.73
N LEU A 147 17.20 -11.70 -5.58
CA LEU A 147 16.23 -10.99 -6.41
C LEU A 147 16.09 -9.55 -5.94
N ARG A 148 15.85 -8.65 -6.88
CA ARG A 148 15.59 -7.25 -6.59
C ARG A 148 14.14 -7.08 -6.14
N LEU A 149 13.93 -6.45 -4.99
CA LEU A 149 12.61 -6.01 -4.55
C LEU A 149 12.08 -4.92 -5.48
N CYS A 150 10.85 -5.06 -5.92
CA CYS A 150 10.17 -4.07 -6.74
C CYS A 150 9.63 -2.94 -5.85
N GLY A 151 9.76 -1.70 -6.32
CA GLY A 151 9.21 -0.54 -5.62
C GLY A 151 7.74 -0.32 -5.93
N ASP A 152 7.17 0.75 -5.39
CA ASP A 152 5.74 1.11 -5.52
C ASP A 152 5.27 1.27 -6.98
N ARG A 153 6.20 1.50 -7.91
CA ARG A 153 5.95 1.63 -9.35
C ARG A 153 6.04 0.30 -10.11
N GLY A 154 6.11 -0.83 -9.40
CA GLY A 154 6.32 -2.15 -9.96
C GLY A 154 7.79 -2.44 -10.28
N CYS A 155 8.03 -3.60 -10.90
CA CYS A 155 9.38 -4.09 -11.17
C CYS A 155 10.04 -3.42 -12.39
N HIS A 156 9.21 -2.92 -13.30
CA HIS A 156 9.57 -2.35 -14.59
C HIS A 156 8.90 -0.97 -14.76
N PRO A 157 9.31 0.03 -13.96
CA PRO A 157 8.77 1.38 -14.10
C PRO A 157 9.00 1.89 -15.53
N ALA A 158 8.04 2.66 -16.06
CA ALA A 158 8.16 3.27 -17.39
C ALA A 158 9.50 4.02 -17.54
N PRO A 159 10.11 4.03 -18.74
CA PRO A 159 11.36 4.72 -18.94
C PRO A 159 11.21 6.22 -18.66
N THR A 160 12.27 6.79 -18.08
CA THR A 160 12.40 8.23 -17.91
C THR A 160 12.59 8.90 -19.27
N GLY A 161 12.06 10.10 -19.43
CA GLY A 161 12.16 10.86 -20.67
C GLY A 161 11.19 12.04 -20.70
N CYS A 162 11.25 12.81 -21.79
CA CYS A 162 10.41 13.99 -21.95
C CYS A 162 9.08 13.64 -22.63
N THR A 163 8.26 12.84 -21.94
CA THR A 163 6.94 12.41 -22.42
C THR A 163 5.89 12.51 -21.32
N PRO A 164 4.59 12.71 -21.66
CA PRO A 164 3.52 12.81 -20.66
C PRO A 164 3.48 11.64 -19.66
N ALA A 165 3.57 10.40 -20.15
CA ALA A 165 3.56 9.21 -19.29
C ALA A 165 4.74 9.17 -18.30
N SER A 166 5.89 9.71 -18.71
CA SER A 166 7.07 9.81 -17.85
C SER A 166 6.90 10.91 -16.78
N TYR A 167 6.20 11.99 -17.10
CA TYR A 167 5.88 13.03 -16.13
C TYR A 167 4.81 12.58 -15.13
N ASP A 168 3.83 11.80 -15.57
CA ASP A 168 2.82 11.19 -14.68
C ASP A 168 3.49 10.23 -13.70
N GLN A 169 4.48 9.45 -14.16
CA GLN A 169 5.35 8.69 -13.29
C GLN A 169 6.04 9.61 -12.27
N ALA A 170 6.65 10.73 -12.72
CA ALA A 170 7.32 11.67 -11.82
C ALA A 170 6.39 12.24 -10.73
N VAL A 171 5.14 12.58 -11.07
CA VAL A 171 4.12 12.99 -10.07
C VAL A 171 3.84 11.85 -9.09
N ALA A 172 3.72 10.62 -9.57
CA ALA A 172 3.53 9.45 -8.70
C ALA A 172 4.75 9.12 -7.81
N ALA A 173 5.92 9.74 -8.00
CA ALA A 173 7.03 9.66 -7.00
C ALA A 173 6.80 10.56 -5.80
N LEU A 174 5.94 11.57 -5.94
CA LEU A 174 5.82 12.61 -4.95
C LEU A 174 4.86 12.16 -3.86
N ASP A 175 5.23 12.43 -2.62
CA ASP A 175 4.32 12.37 -1.48
C ASP A 175 3.42 13.62 -1.47
N VAL A 176 2.47 13.67 -2.42
CA VAL A 176 1.54 14.79 -2.61
C VAL A 176 0.09 14.30 -2.64
N PRO A 177 -0.89 15.14 -2.26
CA PRO A 177 -2.30 14.78 -2.30
C PRO A 177 -2.77 14.33 -3.70
N ASN A 178 -3.76 13.43 -3.74
CA ASN A 178 -4.34 12.90 -5.00
C ASN A 178 -4.88 13.97 -5.97
N HIS A 179 -5.25 15.15 -5.47
CA HIS A 179 -5.77 16.26 -6.28
C HIS A 179 -4.73 17.35 -6.57
N THR A 180 -3.46 16.96 -6.57
CA THR A 180 -2.35 17.83 -6.97
C THR A 180 -2.32 17.94 -8.48
N SER A 181 -2.36 19.16 -9.00
CA SER A 181 -2.13 19.40 -10.43
C SER A 181 -0.65 19.64 -10.70
N ARG A 182 -0.19 19.22 -11.86
CA ARG A 182 1.16 19.52 -12.37
C ARG A 182 1.09 20.69 -13.35
N GLY A 183 2.06 21.59 -13.26
CA GLY A 183 2.28 22.70 -14.19
C GLY A 183 3.17 22.30 -15.38
N GLU A 184 3.72 23.32 -16.03
CA GLU A 184 4.63 23.18 -17.17
C GLU A 184 5.92 22.44 -16.80
N GLU A 185 6.38 21.59 -17.71
CA GLU A 185 7.54 20.71 -17.53
C GLU A 185 8.74 21.22 -18.33
N HIS A 186 9.90 21.24 -17.69
CA HIS A 186 11.17 21.48 -18.35
C HIS A 186 12.05 20.24 -18.20
N CYS A 187 12.35 19.59 -19.33
CA CYS A 187 13.00 18.28 -19.38
C CYS A 187 14.10 18.25 -20.44
N ASP A 188 15.22 17.62 -20.14
CA ASP A 188 16.30 17.33 -21.10
C ASP A 188 16.58 15.82 -21.30
N GLY A 189 15.71 14.98 -20.73
CA GLY A 189 15.79 13.52 -20.77
C GLY A 189 16.60 12.91 -19.62
N LYS A 190 17.46 13.70 -18.97
CA LYS A 190 18.21 13.29 -17.77
C LYS A 190 17.71 13.97 -16.50
N TRP A 191 17.23 15.19 -16.64
CA TRP A 191 16.73 16.05 -15.58
C TRP A 191 15.34 16.55 -15.94
N LEU A 192 14.55 16.78 -14.90
CA LEU A 192 13.18 17.27 -15.02
C LEU A 192 12.91 18.25 -13.89
N VAL A 193 12.24 19.34 -14.21
CA VAL A 193 11.64 20.25 -13.24
C VAL A 193 10.23 20.59 -13.66
N PHE A 194 9.32 20.61 -12.70
CA PHE A 194 7.98 21.13 -12.87
C PHE A 194 7.44 21.64 -11.54
N ASP A 195 6.44 22.50 -11.65
CA ASP A 195 5.69 22.99 -10.50
C ASP A 195 4.48 22.07 -10.26
N VAL A 196 4.11 21.91 -9.00
CA VAL A 196 2.88 21.25 -8.58
C VAL A 196 2.05 22.21 -7.75
N SER A 197 0.73 22.08 -7.83
CA SER A 197 -0.21 22.89 -7.05
C SER A 197 -1.19 21.97 -6.33
N SER A 198 -1.13 21.96 -5.01
CA SER A 198 -2.05 21.23 -4.15
C SER A 198 -3.15 22.16 -3.67
N ARG A 199 -4.43 21.81 -3.90
CA ARG A 199 -5.55 22.57 -3.31
C ARG A 199 -5.60 22.35 -1.80
N MET A 200 -5.64 23.45 -1.05
CA MET A 200 -5.65 23.46 0.42
C MET A 200 -6.95 24.01 1.00
N GLY A 201 -7.81 24.62 0.17
CA GLY A 201 -9.09 25.19 0.56
C GLY A 201 -10.27 24.21 0.52
N PRO A 202 -11.46 24.64 1.00
CA PRO A 202 -12.68 23.88 0.85
C PRO A 202 -13.01 23.53 -0.61
N ALA A 203 -13.78 22.45 -0.80
CA ALA A 203 -14.21 21.99 -2.12
C ALA A 203 -15.34 22.89 -2.68
N CYS A 204 -14.96 24.08 -3.15
CA CYS A 204 -15.82 25.11 -3.73
C CYS A 204 -15.16 25.74 -4.96
N ALA A 205 -15.95 26.45 -5.76
CA ALA A 205 -15.42 27.22 -6.88
C ALA A 205 -14.59 28.41 -6.38
N GLU A 206 -13.56 28.79 -7.14
CA GLU A 206 -12.72 29.93 -6.81
C GLU A 206 -13.58 31.20 -6.64
N GLY A 207 -13.35 31.94 -5.54
CA GLY A 207 -14.09 33.16 -5.22
C GLY A 207 -15.48 32.97 -4.60
N GLU A 208 -15.96 31.73 -4.41
CA GLU A 208 -17.28 31.45 -3.84
C GLU A 208 -17.36 31.71 -2.32
N ALA A 209 -16.27 31.47 -1.59
CA ALA A 209 -16.13 31.77 -0.16
C ALA A 209 -14.65 31.96 0.22
N PRO A 210 -14.34 32.48 1.43
CA PRO A 210 -12.95 32.63 1.89
C PRO A 210 -12.18 31.29 1.83
N GLY A 211 -10.98 31.32 1.25
CA GLY A 211 -10.12 30.15 1.06
C GLY A 211 -10.51 29.24 -0.13
N CYS A 212 -11.64 29.50 -0.82
CA CYS A 212 -11.95 28.82 -2.07
C CYS A 212 -10.97 29.26 -3.16
N GLY A 213 -10.04 28.38 -3.53
CA GLY A 213 -8.91 28.67 -4.43
C GLY A 213 -7.55 28.69 -3.74
N ALA A 214 -7.50 28.51 -2.42
CA ALA A 214 -6.24 28.37 -1.69
C ALA A 214 -5.46 27.15 -2.19
N SER A 215 -4.18 27.38 -2.51
CA SER A 215 -3.31 26.36 -3.05
C SER A 215 -1.87 26.55 -2.59
N LEU A 216 -1.19 25.42 -2.41
CA LEU A 216 0.24 25.39 -2.17
C LEU A 216 0.96 25.00 -3.44
N GLY A 217 1.79 25.92 -3.95
CA GLY A 217 2.67 25.67 -5.08
C GLY A 217 4.05 25.21 -4.61
N ASP A 218 4.54 24.11 -5.19
CA ASP A 218 5.90 23.62 -4.96
C ASP A 218 6.60 23.31 -6.28
N ARG A 219 7.89 23.58 -6.36
CA ARG A 219 8.74 23.18 -7.48
C ARG A 219 9.51 21.93 -7.11
N TRP A 220 9.39 20.90 -7.94
CA TRP A 220 10.12 19.65 -7.78
C TRP A 220 11.16 19.47 -8.88
N PHE A 221 12.32 18.95 -8.47
CA PHE A 221 13.45 18.69 -9.35
C PHE A 221 13.80 17.21 -9.28
N PHE A 222 14.04 16.58 -10.43
CA PHE A 222 14.24 15.15 -10.55
C PHE A 222 15.47 14.80 -11.35
N ARG A 223 16.00 13.60 -11.08
CA ARG A 223 16.98 12.91 -11.90
C ARG A 223 16.37 11.63 -12.47
N ALA A 224 16.71 11.34 -13.73
CA ALA A 224 16.41 10.08 -14.34
C ALA A 224 17.29 8.97 -13.76
N GLU A 225 16.68 7.91 -13.23
CA GLU A 225 17.35 6.67 -12.83
C GLU A 225 16.65 5.45 -13.45
N LYS A 226 17.25 4.26 -13.29
CA LYS A 226 16.66 2.99 -13.76
C LYS A 226 15.30 2.71 -13.10
N SER A 227 15.11 3.17 -11.86
CA SER A 227 13.87 3.04 -11.08
C SER A 227 12.79 4.07 -11.47
N GLY A 228 13.07 4.96 -12.44
CA GLY A 228 12.20 6.04 -12.85
C GLY A 228 12.75 7.42 -12.45
N TRP A 229 11.89 8.43 -12.46
CA TRP A 229 12.25 9.75 -11.94
C TRP A 229 12.38 9.72 -10.41
N VAL A 230 13.54 10.16 -9.91
CA VAL A 230 13.86 10.28 -8.49
C VAL A 230 13.86 11.76 -8.08
N PRO A 231 13.06 12.17 -7.08
CA PRO A 231 13.03 13.55 -6.61
C PRO A 231 14.31 13.89 -5.84
N LEU A 232 14.91 15.03 -6.16
CA LEU A 232 16.18 15.51 -5.56
C LEU A 232 15.94 16.64 -4.57
N ALA A 233 15.07 17.57 -4.94
CA ALA A 233 14.82 18.78 -4.20
C ALA A 233 13.38 19.26 -4.40
N ARG A 234 12.90 19.97 -3.39
CA ARG A 234 11.64 20.72 -3.37
C ARG A 234 11.95 22.16 -3.02
N GLY A 235 11.30 23.12 -3.66
CA GLY A 235 11.52 24.53 -3.38
C GLY A 235 10.41 25.43 -3.88
N THR A 236 10.54 26.72 -3.55
CA THR A 236 9.62 27.77 -4.01
C THR A 236 10.37 28.98 -4.57
N LYS A 237 11.70 28.96 -4.55
CA LYS A 237 12.50 30.08 -5.06
C LYS A 237 12.51 30.12 -6.57
N ALA A 238 12.83 31.30 -7.10
CA ALA A 238 13.08 31.49 -8.52
C ALA A 238 14.31 30.72 -8.98
N GLY A 239 14.27 30.26 -10.24
CA GLY A 239 15.35 29.54 -10.89
C GLY A 239 15.77 28.25 -10.18
N CYS A 240 17.05 27.91 -10.28
CA CYS A 240 17.64 26.66 -9.77
C CYS A 240 18.16 26.77 -8.33
N THR A 241 17.87 27.86 -7.62
CA THR A 241 18.51 28.15 -6.32
C THR A 241 18.39 27.00 -5.32
N ASP A 242 17.21 26.39 -5.19
CA ASP A 242 16.98 25.32 -4.21
C ASP A 242 17.61 23.99 -4.62
N VAL A 243 17.63 23.66 -5.92
CA VAL A 243 18.24 22.42 -6.43
C VAL A 243 19.77 22.51 -6.46
N HIS A 244 20.36 23.62 -6.87
CA HIS A 244 21.82 23.78 -6.95
C HIS A 244 22.53 23.69 -5.59
N ARG A 245 21.80 23.92 -4.49
CA ARG A 245 22.31 23.67 -3.14
C ARG A 245 22.52 22.16 -2.85
N ILE A 246 21.76 21.29 -3.51
CA ILE A 246 21.79 19.83 -3.31
C ILE A 246 22.51 19.13 -4.47
N GLU A 247 22.21 19.51 -5.70
CA GLU A 247 22.75 18.97 -6.94
C GLU A 247 23.24 20.12 -7.83
N PRO A 248 24.50 20.58 -7.65
CA PRO A 248 25.07 21.66 -8.44
C PRO A 248 25.16 21.35 -9.95
N ALA A 249 25.12 20.08 -10.36
CA ALA A 249 25.17 19.68 -11.77
C ALA A 249 23.82 19.81 -12.48
N PHE A 250 22.75 20.20 -11.78
CA PHE A 250 21.44 20.40 -12.40
C PHE A 250 21.51 21.49 -13.50
N PRO A 251 20.98 21.27 -14.72
CA PRO A 251 21.13 22.23 -15.81
C PRO A 251 20.38 23.54 -15.54
N ALA A 252 21.12 24.65 -15.45
CA ALA A 252 20.55 25.98 -15.22
C ALA A 252 19.53 26.40 -16.29
N ALA A 253 19.64 25.87 -17.51
CA ALA A 253 18.71 26.16 -18.60
C ALA A 253 17.28 25.68 -18.31
N LEU A 254 17.11 24.58 -17.57
CA LEU A 254 15.78 24.03 -17.28
C LEU A 254 14.96 24.87 -16.30
N CYS A 255 15.62 25.75 -15.54
CA CYS A 255 14.98 26.65 -14.60
C CYS A 255 15.14 28.12 -14.99
N ALA A 256 15.76 28.39 -16.15
CA ALA A 256 16.03 29.76 -16.58
C ALA A 256 14.71 30.48 -16.84
N GLY A 257 14.44 31.52 -16.04
CA GLY A 257 13.21 32.31 -16.12
C GLY A 257 12.05 31.80 -15.28
N LEU A 258 12.23 30.69 -14.55
CA LEU A 258 11.19 30.21 -13.64
C LEU A 258 11.03 31.17 -12.44
N PRO A 259 9.83 31.73 -12.20
CA PRO A 259 9.61 32.66 -11.11
C PRO A 259 9.62 31.95 -9.75
N ALA A 260 9.66 32.74 -8.67
CA ALA A 260 9.39 32.21 -7.34
C ALA A 260 7.90 31.86 -7.22
N LEU A 261 7.60 30.71 -6.61
CA LEU A 261 6.26 30.27 -6.32
C LEU A 261 5.73 30.99 -5.09
N ARG A 262 4.47 31.38 -5.15
CA ARG A 262 3.74 31.93 -4.01
C ARG A 262 2.70 30.91 -3.56
N SER A 263 2.52 30.79 -2.25
CA SER A 263 1.31 30.21 -1.68
C SER A 263 0.15 31.18 -1.89
N SER A 264 -0.97 30.70 -2.43
CA SER A 264 -2.24 31.46 -2.44
C SER A 264 -3.01 31.12 -1.16
N ASN A 265 -3.27 32.14 -0.34
CA ASN A 265 -4.14 32.06 0.82
C ASN A 265 -5.58 32.43 0.43
#